data_AF-E9F735-F1
#
_entry.id   AF-E9F735-F1
#
_cell.length_a   1.000
_cell.length_b   1.000
_cell.length_c   1.000
_cell.angle_alpha   90.00
_cell.angle_beta   90.00
_cell.angle_gamma   90.00
#
_symmetry.space_group_name_H-M   'P 1'
#
loop_
_entity.id
_entity.type
_entity.pdbx_description
1 polymer ?
#
loop_
_entity_poly.entity_id
_entity_poly.type
_entity_poly.pdbx_seq_one_letter_code
_entity_poly.pdbx_strand_id
1 'polypeptide(L)'
;MSPKKLLPADAYTIGLIYVKPLEMNAITVMLDEEYERVSLAMGDKNEYVLGRIGKHNVAIVGPARGAQGKVAIADVVASIHWSFNNISIGLLVGIGGGVPHLPNQDVRLGDVVVGAPEVGPAVVQYDLGKETTTGFEVTKTLNKPPALMLRVVNAVEDKYLRQKAGDESFFTTHLRRFNEFPRLRERYRRPSALDRLFLADYRHEPGSDCNKHDKQFEIQRAGRNPADEVYIHYGTILSGDRVMKSEITRDKISGQFHNAICFEMEAAGLMDEFPCLVVRGICDYSDSHKNKDWQEYGAATAASYTRELLLNMSERIVPGLERPVDRDMEAKDNDGLTALHRAARDGDQEEVQRLLDNGANIAARDKENRAALFWAAREGHDDVVLLLLDRGANIHARVSWGSTALHEAAAEGNEEVVRVLLNRGARVTARNKFGNMALHSAARRGQMGAMRLLLERGSDIEAAGDHGFTPLHQAARDGQSAAALFLLQNGANPKSLNKDALTPSQVAVKYGHKQVMKSIEEYT
;
A
#
# COMPACT_ATOMS: atom_id res chain seq x y z
N MET A 1 -17.27 -28.48 18.77
CA MET A 1 -16.49 -27.34 18.23
C MET A 1 -15.77 -26.72 19.41
N SER A 2 -14.44 -26.69 19.38
CA SER A 2 -13.68 -25.85 20.31
C SER A 2 -14.10 -24.39 20.12
N PRO A 3 -14.22 -23.59 21.19
CA PRO A 3 -14.53 -22.17 21.04
C PRO A 3 -13.47 -21.50 20.17
N LYS A 4 -13.90 -20.70 19.19
CA LYS A 4 -12.97 -19.94 18.36
C LYS A 4 -12.20 -18.98 19.25
N LYS A 5 -10.90 -18.83 18.98
CA LYS A 5 -10.04 -17.92 19.73
C LYS A 5 -10.43 -16.47 19.43
N LEU A 6 -10.58 -15.63 20.45
CA LEU A 6 -10.73 -14.19 20.31
C LEU A 6 -9.37 -13.52 20.54
N LEU A 7 -8.93 -12.72 19.57
CA LEU A 7 -7.73 -11.90 19.66
C LEU A 7 -8.10 -10.42 19.53
N PRO A 8 -7.36 -9.50 20.18
CA PRO A 8 -7.55 -8.07 19.97
C PRO A 8 -7.23 -7.69 18.51
N ALA A 9 -7.83 -6.62 18.00
CA ALA A 9 -7.61 -6.19 16.61
C ALA A 9 -6.14 -5.86 16.30
N ASP A 10 -5.39 -5.40 17.30
CA ASP A 10 -3.95 -5.14 17.18
C ASP A 10 -3.11 -6.44 17.02
N ALA A 11 -3.70 -7.62 17.18
CA ALA A 11 -3.02 -8.89 16.96
C ALA A 11 -2.87 -9.26 15.48
N TYR A 12 -3.55 -8.56 14.57
CA TYR A 12 -3.53 -8.85 13.13
C TYR A 12 -2.56 -7.92 12.42
N THR A 13 -1.63 -8.48 11.65
CA THR A 13 -0.56 -7.72 10.96
C THR A 13 -0.64 -7.76 9.45
N ILE A 14 -1.50 -8.65 8.92
CA ILE A 14 -1.64 -8.92 7.49
C ILE A 14 -3.09 -8.72 7.07
N GLY A 15 -3.30 -7.85 6.08
CA GLY A 15 -4.58 -7.70 5.38
C GLY A 15 -4.58 -8.51 4.09
N LEU A 16 -5.46 -9.50 3.98
CA LEU A 16 -5.74 -10.27 2.76
C LEU A 16 -6.98 -9.67 2.09
N ILE A 17 -6.78 -8.90 1.04
CA ILE A 17 -7.81 -8.11 0.39
C ILE A 17 -8.40 -8.90 -0.79
N TYR A 18 -9.72 -9.07 -0.79
CA TYR A 18 -10.47 -9.69 -1.88
C TYR A 18 -11.53 -8.74 -2.44
N VAL A 19 -12.06 -9.05 -3.63
CA VAL A 19 -13.06 -8.24 -4.33
C VAL A 19 -14.37 -9.02 -4.48
N LYS A 20 -14.28 -10.33 -4.77
CA LYS A 20 -15.43 -11.19 -5.06
C LYS A 20 -15.65 -12.23 -3.97
N PRO A 21 -16.90 -12.64 -3.69
CA PRO A 21 -17.17 -13.71 -2.72
C PRO A 21 -16.45 -15.04 -3.01
N LEU A 22 -16.19 -15.35 -4.29
CA LEU A 22 -15.43 -16.57 -4.64
C LEU A 22 -13.97 -16.49 -4.17
N GLU A 23 -13.39 -15.29 -4.19
CA GLU A 23 -12.00 -15.07 -3.75
C GLU A 23 -11.91 -15.17 -2.23
N MET A 24 -12.86 -14.56 -1.52
CA MET A 24 -12.99 -14.71 -0.06
C MET A 24 -13.05 -16.18 0.37
N ASN A 25 -13.90 -16.98 -0.30
CA ASN A 25 -14.04 -18.40 0.01
C ASN A 25 -12.72 -19.16 -0.21
N ALA A 26 -12.03 -18.89 -1.32
CA ALA A 26 -10.73 -19.52 -1.60
C ALA A 26 -9.67 -19.16 -0.56
N ILE A 27 -9.58 -17.89 -0.17
CA ILE A 27 -8.63 -17.41 0.85
C ILE A 27 -8.98 -17.99 2.23
N THR A 28 -10.27 -18.09 2.58
CA THR A 28 -10.71 -18.62 3.87
C THR A 28 -10.31 -20.09 4.05
N VAL A 29 -10.38 -20.91 3.00
CA VAL A 29 -9.91 -22.32 3.03
C VAL A 29 -8.40 -22.42 3.35
N MET A 30 -7.64 -21.36 3.08
CA MET A 30 -6.20 -21.31 3.37
C MET A 30 -5.88 -20.99 4.83
N LEU A 31 -6.86 -20.68 5.68
CA LEU A 31 -6.65 -20.51 7.12
C LEU A 31 -6.33 -21.83 7.79
N ASP A 32 -5.33 -21.85 8.67
CA ASP A 32 -5.09 -22.96 9.61
C ASP A 32 -6.10 -22.96 10.74
N GLU A 33 -6.59 -21.78 11.12
CA GLU A 33 -7.53 -21.58 12.21
C GLU A 33 -8.37 -20.32 11.96
N GLU A 34 -9.67 -20.39 12.23
CA GLU A 34 -10.58 -19.25 12.21
C GLU A 34 -10.79 -18.68 13.62
N TYR A 35 -10.82 -17.35 13.73
CA TYR A 35 -10.97 -16.61 14.98
C TYR A 35 -12.35 -15.94 15.11
N GLU A 36 -12.70 -15.59 16.35
CA GLU A 36 -13.90 -14.82 16.64
C GLU A 36 -13.78 -13.39 16.10
N ARG A 37 -14.92 -12.78 15.81
CA ARG A 37 -14.98 -11.40 15.30
C ARG A 37 -14.52 -10.40 16.37
N VAL A 38 -13.80 -9.37 15.93
CA VAL A 38 -13.47 -8.21 16.76
C VAL A 38 -14.56 -7.14 16.68
N SER A 39 -14.65 -6.29 17.70
CA SER A 39 -15.45 -5.07 17.63
C SER A 39 -14.84 -4.10 16.62
N LEU A 40 -15.63 -3.70 15.63
CA LEU A 40 -15.19 -2.79 14.57
C LEU A 40 -15.32 -1.32 15.01
N ALA A 41 -14.47 -0.46 14.44
CA ALA A 41 -14.57 0.98 14.64
C ALA A 41 -15.91 1.54 14.11
N MET A 42 -16.41 2.61 14.71
CA MET A 42 -17.66 3.24 14.28
C MET A 42 -17.54 3.74 12.83
N GLY A 43 -18.37 3.19 11.93
CA GLY A 43 -18.36 3.55 10.51
C GLY A 43 -17.64 2.56 9.59
N ASP A 44 -16.91 1.58 10.15
CA ASP A 44 -16.37 0.47 9.36
C ASP A 44 -17.53 -0.47 8.93
N LYS A 45 -17.74 -0.57 7.62
CA LYS A 45 -18.80 -1.37 6.99
C LYS A 45 -18.27 -2.63 6.30
N ASN A 46 -16.98 -2.92 6.44
CA ASN A 46 -16.34 -4.04 5.78
C ASN A 46 -16.74 -5.36 6.43
N GLU A 47 -16.66 -6.43 5.65
CA GLU A 47 -16.77 -7.79 6.15
C GLU A 47 -15.37 -8.34 6.41
N TYR A 48 -15.18 -8.90 7.61
CA TYR A 48 -13.91 -9.50 8.01
C TYR A 48 -14.09 -10.99 8.34
N VAL A 49 -13.19 -11.80 7.78
CA VAL A 49 -12.92 -13.15 8.25
C VAL A 49 -11.53 -13.14 8.88
N LEU A 50 -11.45 -13.55 10.14
CA LEU A 50 -10.22 -13.46 10.93
C LEU A 50 -9.67 -14.87 11.17
N GLY A 51 -8.36 -15.00 11.14
CA GLY A 51 -7.74 -16.29 11.39
C GLY A 51 -6.22 -16.24 11.39
N ARG A 52 -5.62 -17.41 11.21
CA ARG A 52 -4.16 -17.58 11.16
C ARG A 52 -3.74 -18.39 9.94
N ILE A 53 -2.64 -17.99 9.33
CA ILE A 53 -1.92 -18.76 8.30
C ILE A 53 -0.46 -18.88 8.75
N GLY A 54 0.00 -20.12 8.97
CA GLY A 54 1.29 -20.38 9.58
C GLY A 54 1.40 -19.69 10.93
N LYS A 55 2.31 -18.73 11.03
CA LYS A 55 2.55 -17.96 12.24
C LYS A 55 1.90 -16.57 12.25
N HIS A 56 1.16 -16.24 11.19
CA HIS A 56 0.65 -14.89 11.00
C HIS A 56 -0.84 -14.82 11.24
N ASN A 57 -1.28 -13.89 12.07
CA ASN A 57 -2.70 -13.56 12.21
C ASN A 57 -3.11 -12.67 11.03
N VAL A 58 -4.11 -13.12 10.29
CA VAL A 58 -4.57 -12.48 9.05
C VAL A 58 -6.00 -11.96 9.21
N ALA A 59 -6.24 -10.79 8.66
CA ALA A 59 -7.57 -10.25 8.46
C ALA A 59 -7.91 -10.33 6.97
N ILE A 60 -8.83 -11.22 6.61
CA ILE A 60 -9.38 -11.32 5.26
C ILE A 60 -10.52 -10.31 5.15
N VAL A 61 -10.44 -9.40 4.18
CA VAL A 61 -11.33 -8.25 4.08
C VAL A 61 -11.64 -7.92 2.64
N GLY A 62 -12.88 -7.52 2.39
CA GLY A 62 -13.31 -7.09 1.06
C GLY A 62 -14.50 -6.13 1.14
N PRO A 63 -14.94 -5.61 0.00
CA PRO A 63 -16.04 -4.67 -0.04
C PRO A 63 -17.35 -5.35 0.36
N ALA A 64 -18.29 -4.55 0.87
CA ALA A 64 -19.66 -5.01 1.10
C ALA A 64 -20.24 -5.63 -0.18
N ARG A 65 -21.05 -6.69 -0.02
CA ARG A 65 -21.61 -7.44 -1.15
C ARG A 65 -22.27 -6.51 -2.17
N GLY A 66 -21.77 -6.54 -3.40
CA GLY A 66 -22.29 -5.75 -4.53
C GLY A 66 -21.52 -4.47 -4.82
N ALA A 67 -20.64 -4.03 -3.92
CA ALA A 67 -19.68 -2.96 -4.22
C ALA A 67 -18.51 -3.53 -5.05
N GLN A 68 -18.14 -2.85 -6.13
CA GLN A 68 -17.09 -3.27 -7.06
C GLN A 68 -16.30 -2.07 -7.57
N GLY A 69 -15.07 -2.34 -8.01
CA GLY A 69 -14.19 -1.37 -8.65
C GLY A 69 -13.40 -0.51 -7.68
N LYS A 70 -12.62 0.39 -8.27
CA LYS A 70 -11.55 1.15 -7.61
C LYS A 70 -11.96 1.90 -6.34
N VAL A 71 -13.13 2.55 -6.35
CA VAL A 71 -13.64 3.35 -5.22
C VAL A 71 -14.00 2.46 -4.03
N ALA A 72 -14.70 1.36 -4.27
CA ALA A 72 -15.07 0.43 -3.21
C ALA A 72 -13.85 -0.18 -2.52
N ILE A 73 -12.78 -0.45 -3.28
CA ILE A 73 -11.53 -0.97 -2.72
C ILE A 73 -10.77 0.08 -1.94
N ALA A 74 -10.74 1.35 -2.39
CA ALA A 74 -10.16 2.44 -1.61
C ALA A 74 -10.90 2.63 -0.26
N ASP A 75 -12.23 2.57 -0.26
CA ASP A 75 -13.03 2.69 0.98
C ASP A 75 -12.75 1.55 1.97
N VAL A 76 -12.58 0.32 1.47
CA VAL A 76 -12.20 -0.84 2.29
C VAL A 76 -10.90 -0.55 3.02
N VAL A 77 -9.89 -0.10 2.28
CA VAL A 77 -8.53 0.14 2.75
C VAL A 77 -8.45 1.26 3.76
N ALA A 78 -9.12 2.37 3.44
CA ALA A 78 -9.22 3.50 4.33
C ALA A 78 -9.77 3.09 5.70
N SER A 79 -10.65 2.09 5.77
CA SER A 79 -11.29 1.61 7.00
C SER A 79 -10.47 0.57 7.77
N ILE A 80 -9.69 -0.29 7.09
CA ILE A 80 -8.85 -1.32 7.73
C ILE A 80 -7.93 -0.71 8.78
N HIS A 81 -7.29 0.43 8.47
CA HIS A 81 -6.37 1.10 9.39
C HIS A 81 -7.01 1.63 10.67
N TRP A 82 -8.33 1.83 10.70
CA TRP A 82 -9.05 2.30 11.90
C TRP A 82 -9.41 1.15 12.83
N SER A 83 -9.79 0.02 12.24
CA SER A 83 -10.16 -1.18 12.99
C SER A 83 -8.94 -2.01 13.39
N PHE A 84 -7.88 -2.01 12.58
CA PHE A 84 -6.68 -2.84 12.77
C PHE A 84 -5.40 -2.00 12.61
N ASN A 85 -4.91 -1.44 13.71
CA ASN A 85 -3.80 -0.47 13.68
C ASN A 85 -2.44 -1.08 13.27
N ASN A 86 -2.27 -2.39 13.47
CA ASN A 86 -1.01 -3.09 13.25
C ASN A 86 -0.91 -3.78 11.88
N ILE A 87 -1.97 -3.70 11.05
CA ILE A 87 -1.92 -4.19 9.68
C ILE A 87 -0.97 -3.32 8.86
N SER A 88 0.13 -3.94 8.45
CA SER A 88 1.25 -3.28 7.75
C SER A 88 1.68 -4.02 6.49
N ILE A 89 1.11 -5.19 6.22
CA ILE A 89 1.31 -5.97 4.99
C ILE A 89 -0.04 -6.14 4.30
N GLY A 90 -0.12 -5.70 3.06
CA GLY A 90 -1.27 -5.95 2.18
C GLY A 90 -0.98 -7.01 1.13
N LEU A 91 -1.95 -7.89 0.91
CA LEU A 91 -1.95 -8.85 -0.20
C LEU A 91 -3.29 -8.72 -0.91
N LEU A 92 -3.28 -8.27 -2.18
CA LEU A 92 -4.48 -8.24 -3.01
C LEU A 92 -4.59 -9.56 -3.75
N VAL A 93 -5.53 -10.39 -3.34
CA VAL A 93 -5.65 -11.78 -3.80
C VAL A 93 -6.96 -11.95 -4.54
N GLY A 94 -6.91 -12.44 -5.76
CA GLY A 94 -8.12 -12.76 -6.49
C GLY A 94 -7.85 -13.27 -7.90
N ILE A 95 -8.77 -12.98 -8.82
CA ILE A 95 -8.64 -13.42 -10.21
C ILE A 95 -8.37 -12.27 -11.17
N GLY A 96 -7.71 -12.57 -12.28
CA GLY A 96 -7.36 -11.61 -13.32
C GLY A 96 -7.37 -12.23 -14.71
N GLY A 97 -7.28 -11.38 -15.72
CA GLY A 97 -7.16 -11.80 -17.11
C GLY A 97 -5.71 -11.85 -17.55
N GLY A 98 -5.24 -13.01 -17.98
CA GLY A 98 -3.85 -13.23 -18.37
C GLY A 98 -3.51 -12.57 -19.70
N VAL A 99 -2.23 -12.20 -19.86
CA VAL A 99 -1.67 -11.71 -21.12
C VAL A 99 -0.70 -12.74 -21.66
N PRO A 100 -1.08 -13.51 -22.71
CA PRO A 100 -0.19 -14.50 -23.31
C PRO A 100 0.79 -13.82 -24.28
N HIS A 101 2.08 -13.76 -23.93
CA HIS A 101 3.16 -13.25 -24.78
C HIS A 101 4.00 -14.40 -25.33
N LEU A 102 3.58 -14.99 -26.44
CA LEU A 102 4.32 -16.10 -27.05
C LEU A 102 5.55 -15.62 -27.85
N PRO A 103 6.68 -16.35 -27.82
CA PRO A 103 6.93 -17.58 -27.06
C PRO A 103 7.52 -17.37 -25.64
N ASN A 104 7.82 -16.13 -25.26
CA ASN A 104 8.66 -15.82 -24.10
C ASN A 104 7.95 -15.97 -22.75
N GLN A 105 6.66 -15.66 -22.70
CA GLN A 105 5.84 -15.69 -21.49
C GLN A 105 4.43 -16.16 -21.80
N ASP A 106 4.24 -17.47 -21.75
CA ASP A 106 2.97 -18.13 -22.02
C ASP A 106 2.13 -18.23 -20.74
N VAL A 107 1.46 -17.14 -20.36
CA VAL A 107 0.49 -17.13 -19.24
C VAL A 107 -0.73 -17.98 -19.62
N ARG A 108 -1.14 -18.92 -18.76
CA ARG A 108 -2.27 -19.85 -19.01
C ARG A 108 -3.36 -19.82 -17.96
N LEU A 109 -4.55 -20.33 -18.30
CA LEU A 109 -5.65 -20.46 -17.34
C LEU A 109 -5.23 -21.38 -16.17
N GLY A 110 -5.52 -20.93 -14.95
CA GLY A 110 -5.11 -21.60 -13.72
C GLY A 110 -3.74 -21.17 -13.19
N ASP A 111 -2.89 -20.54 -14.02
CA ASP A 111 -1.61 -20.00 -13.55
C ASP A 111 -1.80 -18.89 -12.52
N VAL A 112 -0.72 -18.61 -11.78
CA VAL A 112 -0.63 -17.47 -10.87
C VAL A 112 0.28 -16.42 -11.49
N VAL A 113 -0.20 -15.18 -11.48
CA VAL A 113 0.58 -13.99 -11.84
C VAL A 113 0.79 -13.11 -10.61
N VAL A 114 1.99 -12.55 -10.48
CA VAL A 114 2.40 -11.77 -9.32
C VAL A 114 2.99 -10.45 -9.80
N GLY A 115 2.47 -9.34 -9.25
CA GLY A 115 2.94 -7.97 -9.52
C GLY A 115 4.30 -7.69 -8.88
N ALA A 116 5.35 -8.39 -9.31
CA ALA A 116 6.71 -8.29 -8.79
C ALA A 116 7.74 -8.46 -9.93
N PRO A 117 7.77 -7.55 -10.92
CA PRO A 117 8.74 -7.65 -12.02
C PRO A 117 10.17 -7.40 -11.54
N GLU A 118 11.16 -8.04 -12.18
CA GLU A 118 12.58 -7.72 -11.97
C GLU A 118 12.91 -6.27 -12.37
N VAL A 119 12.30 -5.81 -13.46
CA VAL A 119 12.50 -4.47 -14.02
C VAL A 119 11.15 -3.85 -14.35
N GLY A 120 10.97 -2.59 -13.96
CA GLY A 120 9.78 -1.81 -14.29
C GLY A 120 8.73 -1.80 -13.18
N PRO A 121 7.49 -1.43 -13.52
CA PRO A 121 6.45 -1.22 -12.53
C PRO A 121 5.67 -2.46 -12.11
N ALA A 122 5.47 -2.68 -10.81
CA ALA A 122 4.61 -3.75 -10.29
C ALA A 122 3.16 -3.61 -10.80
N VAL A 123 2.61 -2.39 -10.74
CA VAL A 123 1.30 -2.07 -11.28
C VAL A 123 1.36 -0.79 -12.11
N VAL A 124 0.71 -0.81 -13.27
CA VAL A 124 0.49 0.39 -14.09
C VAL A 124 -1.01 0.65 -14.13
N GLN A 125 -1.40 1.86 -13.71
CA GLN A 125 -2.76 2.31 -13.84
C GLN A 125 -2.98 2.95 -15.21
N TYR A 126 -4.06 2.58 -15.88
CA TYR A 126 -4.49 3.22 -17.11
C TYR A 126 -5.98 3.59 -17.08
N ASP A 127 -6.37 4.51 -17.96
CA ASP A 127 -7.75 4.86 -18.28
C ASP A 127 -8.06 4.49 -19.74
N LEU A 128 -9.21 3.86 -20.00
CA LEU A 128 -9.70 3.48 -21.34
C LEU A 128 -10.77 4.43 -21.87
N GLY A 129 -10.60 5.73 -21.62
CA GLY A 129 -11.46 6.81 -22.09
C GLY A 129 -12.75 6.97 -21.28
N LYS A 130 -12.75 6.61 -20.00
CA LYS A 130 -13.88 6.86 -19.08
C LYS A 130 -13.72 8.18 -18.37
N GLU A 131 -12.49 8.54 -18.00
CA GLU A 131 -12.16 9.84 -17.41
C GLU A 131 -11.49 10.77 -18.42
N THR A 132 -10.98 10.24 -19.54
CA THR A 132 -10.29 11.00 -20.60
C THR A 132 -11.02 10.88 -21.94
N THR A 133 -11.01 11.92 -22.78
CA THR A 133 -11.66 11.91 -24.12
C THR A 133 -10.71 11.46 -25.24
N THR A 134 -9.47 11.11 -24.89
CA THR A 134 -8.34 10.88 -25.82
C THR A 134 -8.06 9.40 -26.12
N GLY A 135 -8.67 8.47 -25.38
CA GLY A 135 -8.48 7.02 -25.55
C GLY A 135 -7.70 6.39 -24.41
N PHE A 136 -6.73 5.52 -24.73
CA PHE A 136 -5.87 4.88 -23.72
C PHE A 136 -4.85 5.89 -23.16
N GLU A 137 -4.85 6.09 -21.84
CA GLU A 137 -3.90 6.95 -21.16
C GLU A 137 -3.34 6.27 -19.90
N VAL A 138 -2.02 6.31 -19.72
CA VAL A 138 -1.37 5.87 -18.48
C VAL A 138 -1.52 6.97 -17.45
N THR A 139 -2.23 6.69 -16.36
CA THR A 139 -2.54 7.70 -15.35
C THR A 139 -1.55 7.67 -14.19
N LYS A 140 -1.08 6.49 -13.79
CA LYS A 140 -0.11 6.32 -12.69
C LYS A 140 0.74 5.08 -12.86
N THR A 141 1.95 5.15 -12.30
CA THR A 141 2.84 4.00 -12.16
C THR A 141 3.04 3.71 -10.68
N LEU A 142 2.70 2.50 -10.23
CA LEU A 142 2.57 2.15 -8.81
C LEU A 142 3.61 1.08 -8.44
N ASN A 143 4.77 1.55 -8.00
CA ASN A 143 5.93 0.73 -7.67
C ASN A 143 6.16 0.62 -6.16
N LYS A 144 5.26 -0.10 -5.48
CA LYS A 144 5.23 -0.13 -4.01
C LYS A 144 4.97 -1.51 -3.36
N PRO A 145 5.23 -2.70 -3.95
CA PRO A 145 5.16 -3.92 -3.14
C PRO A 145 6.18 -3.81 -1.99
N PRO A 146 5.80 -4.07 -0.72
CA PRO A 146 6.71 -3.93 0.41
C PRO A 146 8.00 -4.74 0.18
N ALA A 147 9.18 -4.16 0.45
CA ALA A 147 10.47 -4.83 0.21
C ALA A 147 10.58 -6.20 0.91
N LEU A 148 9.94 -6.34 2.08
CA LEU A 148 9.79 -7.63 2.75
C LEU A 148 9.09 -8.66 1.85
N MET A 149 7.98 -8.30 1.21
CA MET A 149 7.24 -9.22 0.35
C MET A 149 8.05 -9.60 -0.89
N LEU A 150 8.84 -8.70 -1.46
CA LEU A 150 9.72 -9.03 -2.58
C LEU A 150 10.79 -10.08 -2.19
N ARG A 151 11.37 -9.98 -0.99
CA ARG A 151 12.28 -11.03 -0.48
C ARG A 151 11.58 -12.37 -0.32
N VAL A 152 10.34 -12.38 0.17
CA VAL A 152 9.55 -13.60 0.32
C VAL A 152 9.18 -14.19 -1.04
N VAL A 153 8.86 -13.35 -2.04
CA VAL A 153 8.64 -13.78 -3.43
C VAL A 153 9.88 -14.51 -3.96
N ASN A 154 11.08 -13.95 -3.80
CA ASN A 154 12.32 -14.62 -4.21
C ASN A 154 12.51 -15.97 -3.51
N ALA A 155 12.13 -16.07 -2.23
CA ALA A 155 12.24 -17.33 -1.48
C ALA A 155 11.26 -18.40 -2.00
N VAL A 156 10.02 -18.01 -2.32
CA VAL A 156 9.02 -18.92 -2.89
C VAL A 156 9.40 -19.32 -4.32
N GLU A 157 9.95 -18.39 -5.11
CA GLU A 157 10.45 -18.68 -6.45
C GLU A 157 11.62 -19.67 -6.43
N ASP A 158 12.64 -19.45 -5.58
CA ASP A 158 13.77 -20.38 -5.44
C ASP A 158 13.28 -21.77 -4.99
N LYS A 159 12.30 -21.82 -4.08
CA LYS A 159 11.66 -23.07 -3.66
C LYS A 159 10.92 -23.77 -4.82
N TYR A 160 10.17 -23.01 -5.62
CA TYR A 160 9.45 -23.51 -6.79
C TYR A 160 10.41 -24.07 -7.84
N LEU A 161 11.49 -23.34 -8.17
CA LEU A 161 12.47 -23.73 -9.17
C LEU A 161 13.34 -24.92 -8.74
N ARG A 162 13.52 -25.14 -7.44
CA ARG A 162 14.31 -26.27 -6.89
C ARG A 162 13.49 -27.55 -6.64
N GLN A 163 12.21 -27.55 -6.97
CA GLN A 163 11.36 -28.74 -6.81
C GLN A 163 11.93 -29.90 -7.64
N LYS A 164 12.16 -31.06 -7.00
CA LYS A 164 12.72 -32.22 -7.71
C LYS A 164 11.61 -32.99 -8.42
N ALA A 165 11.98 -33.72 -9.47
CA ALA A 165 11.07 -34.63 -10.14
C ALA A 165 10.50 -35.65 -9.15
N GLY A 166 9.17 -35.72 -9.05
CA GLY A 166 8.44 -36.60 -8.13
C GLY A 166 8.08 -35.97 -6.78
N ASP A 167 8.62 -34.80 -6.44
CA ASP A 167 8.16 -34.04 -5.27
C ASP A 167 6.76 -33.47 -5.54
N GLU A 168 5.90 -33.52 -4.52
CA GLU A 168 4.60 -32.89 -4.59
C GLU A 168 4.74 -31.36 -4.56
N SER A 169 4.09 -30.67 -5.51
CA SER A 169 4.06 -29.21 -5.53
C SER A 169 3.30 -28.67 -4.32
N PHE A 170 3.75 -27.52 -3.78
CA PHE A 170 3.01 -26.84 -2.72
C PHE A 170 1.59 -26.46 -3.15
N PHE A 171 1.35 -26.23 -4.45
CA PHE A 171 0.00 -26.02 -4.97
C PHE A 171 -0.87 -27.24 -4.72
N THR A 172 -0.40 -28.44 -5.04
CA THR A 172 -1.12 -29.70 -4.79
C THR A 172 -1.44 -29.86 -3.30
N THR A 173 -0.47 -29.57 -2.43
CA THR A 173 -0.66 -29.64 -0.97
C THR A 173 -1.72 -28.64 -0.48
N HIS A 174 -1.67 -27.38 -0.91
CA HIS A 174 -2.63 -26.35 -0.48
C HIS A 174 -4.02 -26.54 -1.09
N LEU A 175 -4.11 -26.91 -2.37
CA LEU A 175 -5.39 -27.19 -3.03
C LEU A 175 -6.13 -28.38 -2.41
N ARG A 176 -5.40 -29.34 -1.81
CA ARG A 176 -6.02 -30.47 -1.09
C ARG A 176 -6.85 -30.03 0.12
N ARG A 177 -6.60 -28.86 0.70
CA ARG A 177 -7.37 -28.31 1.82
C ARG A 177 -8.86 -28.17 1.50
N PHE A 178 -9.21 -27.94 0.23
CA PHE A 178 -10.60 -27.89 -0.20
C PHE A 178 -11.35 -29.21 0.04
N ASN A 179 -10.66 -30.35 0.17
CA ASN A 179 -11.28 -31.65 0.47
C ASN A 179 -11.95 -31.68 1.86
N GLU A 180 -11.55 -30.81 2.78
CA GLU A 180 -12.19 -30.65 4.09
C GLU A 180 -13.58 -29.99 3.99
N PHE A 181 -13.88 -29.36 2.85
CA PHE A 181 -15.10 -28.58 2.62
C PHE A 181 -15.88 -29.14 1.43
N PRO A 182 -16.77 -30.14 1.60
CA PRO A 182 -17.42 -30.85 0.49
C PRO A 182 -18.13 -29.94 -0.53
N ARG A 183 -18.75 -28.84 -0.08
CA ARG A 183 -19.43 -27.87 -0.95
C ARG A 183 -18.47 -26.99 -1.75
N LEU A 184 -17.26 -26.75 -1.25
CA LEU A 184 -16.23 -25.96 -1.93
C LEU A 184 -15.35 -26.87 -2.79
N ARG A 185 -15.05 -28.10 -2.35
CA ARG A 185 -14.25 -29.09 -3.09
C ARG A 185 -14.63 -29.19 -4.56
N GLU A 186 -15.91 -29.42 -4.86
CA GLU A 186 -16.37 -29.59 -6.24
C GLU A 186 -16.35 -28.29 -7.05
N ARG A 187 -16.42 -27.16 -6.36
CA ARG A 187 -16.51 -25.84 -6.99
C ARG A 187 -15.13 -25.28 -7.35
N TYR A 188 -14.10 -25.54 -6.54
CA TYR A 188 -12.74 -25.01 -6.70
C TYR A 188 -11.75 -26.01 -7.31
N ARG A 189 -12.22 -27.19 -7.71
CA ARG A 189 -11.38 -28.16 -8.45
C ARG A 189 -11.03 -27.61 -9.84
N ARG A 190 -9.92 -28.08 -10.41
CA ARG A 190 -9.56 -27.78 -11.79
C ARG A 190 -10.70 -28.17 -12.73
N PRO A 191 -11.19 -27.26 -13.59
CA PRO A 191 -12.29 -27.57 -14.49
C PRO A 191 -11.84 -28.58 -15.56
N SER A 192 -12.80 -29.34 -16.10
CA SER A 192 -12.57 -30.17 -17.28
C SER A 192 -12.51 -29.36 -18.58
N ALA A 193 -12.92 -28.09 -18.54
CA ALA A 193 -12.80 -27.15 -19.65
C ALA A 193 -11.32 -27.02 -20.04
N LEU A 194 -11.04 -27.07 -21.33
CA LEU A 194 -9.66 -26.97 -21.82
C LEU A 194 -9.17 -25.52 -21.70
N ASP A 195 -7.85 -25.39 -21.55
CA ASP A 195 -7.20 -24.11 -21.67
C ASP A 195 -7.06 -23.73 -23.16
N ARG A 196 -8.00 -22.92 -23.65
CA ARG A 196 -8.10 -22.53 -25.08
C ARG A 196 -7.80 -21.05 -25.24
N LEU A 197 -6.90 -20.74 -26.16
CA LEU A 197 -6.58 -19.37 -26.59
C LEU A 197 -6.89 -19.27 -28.09
N PHE A 198 -7.61 -18.23 -28.50
CA PHE A 198 -8.01 -18.02 -29.89
C PHE A 198 -7.21 -16.90 -30.55
N LEU A 199 -7.14 -16.94 -31.89
CA LEU A 199 -6.56 -15.86 -32.71
C LEU A 199 -7.31 -14.54 -32.50
N ALA A 200 -6.57 -13.43 -32.55
CA ALA A 200 -7.10 -12.11 -32.22
C ALA A 200 -8.19 -11.59 -33.19
N ASP A 201 -8.28 -12.16 -34.40
CA ASP A 201 -9.27 -11.82 -35.43
C ASP A 201 -10.55 -12.67 -35.34
N TYR A 202 -10.58 -13.69 -34.48
CA TYR A 202 -11.74 -14.54 -34.27
C TYR A 202 -12.75 -13.87 -33.32
N ARG A 203 -13.83 -13.33 -33.87
CA ARG A 203 -14.86 -12.61 -33.09
C ARG A 203 -15.85 -13.56 -32.40
N HIS A 204 -15.99 -13.38 -31.09
CA HIS A 204 -16.97 -14.10 -30.28
C HIS A 204 -18.39 -13.50 -30.41
N GLU A 205 -19.41 -14.30 -30.74
CA GLU A 205 -20.82 -13.86 -30.64
C GLU A 205 -21.33 -13.94 -29.18
N PRO A 206 -22.00 -12.91 -28.64
CA PRO A 206 -22.46 -12.89 -27.24
C PRO A 206 -23.36 -14.09 -26.89
N GLY A 207 -23.00 -14.84 -25.85
CA GLY A 207 -23.83 -15.94 -25.30
C GLY A 207 -23.45 -17.35 -25.76
N SER A 208 -22.41 -17.51 -26.59
CA SER A 208 -21.88 -18.82 -26.98
C SER A 208 -20.93 -19.43 -25.94
N ASP A 209 -20.99 -20.76 -25.80
CA ASP A 209 -20.06 -21.56 -24.97
C ASP A 209 -18.73 -21.71 -25.71
N CYS A 210 -17.64 -21.20 -25.14
CA CYS A 210 -16.31 -21.21 -25.77
C CYS A 210 -15.77 -22.63 -26.03
N ASN A 211 -16.34 -23.66 -25.40
CA ASN A 211 -16.00 -25.05 -25.70
C ASN A 211 -16.47 -25.50 -27.10
N LYS A 212 -17.38 -24.75 -27.74
CA LYS A 212 -17.99 -25.09 -29.03
C LYS A 212 -17.40 -24.30 -30.20
N HIS A 213 -16.42 -23.43 -29.95
CA HIS A 213 -15.77 -22.67 -31.02
C HIS A 213 -14.86 -23.52 -31.88
N ASP A 214 -14.74 -23.06 -33.12
CA ASP A 214 -14.02 -23.74 -34.17
C ASP A 214 -12.52 -23.83 -33.84
N LYS A 215 -12.03 -25.07 -33.80
CA LYS A 215 -10.66 -25.41 -33.43
C LYS A 215 -9.63 -24.85 -34.41
N GLN A 216 -10.02 -24.48 -35.63
CA GLN A 216 -9.10 -23.92 -36.60
C GLN A 216 -8.54 -22.53 -36.20
N PHE A 217 -9.28 -21.79 -35.35
CA PHE A 217 -8.84 -20.48 -34.85
C PHE A 217 -8.16 -20.56 -33.48
N GLU A 218 -7.97 -21.77 -32.96
CA GLU A 218 -7.29 -21.99 -31.67
C GLU A 218 -5.76 -21.95 -31.86
N ILE A 219 -5.10 -21.08 -31.08
CA ILE A 219 -3.64 -20.96 -31.08
C ILE A 219 -3.04 -22.25 -30.54
N GLN A 220 -2.26 -22.93 -31.37
CA GLN A 220 -1.52 -24.12 -30.97
C GLN A 220 -0.38 -23.73 -30.03
N ARG A 221 -0.43 -24.24 -28.80
CA ARG A 221 0.59 -24.01 -27.76
C ARG A 221 1.29 -25.31 -27.42
N ALA A 222 2.57 -25.22 -27.07
CA ALA A 222 3.34 -26.39 -26.66
C ALA A 222 2.68 -27.10 -25.46
N GLY A 223 2.77 -28.43 -25.41
CA GLY A 223 2.34 -29.17 -24.23
C GLY A 223 3.16 -28.75 -23.00
N ARG A 224 2.49 -28.51 -21.88
CA ARG A 224 3.17 -28.37 -20.58
C ARG A 224 3.36 -29.75 -19.95
N ASN A 225 4.37 -29.86 -19.11
CA ASN A 225 4.59 -31.06 -18.32
C ASN A 225 3.36 -31.33 -17.43
N PRO A 226 2.75 -32.53 -17.48
CA PRO A 226 1.59 -32.86 -16.66
C PRO A 226 1.83 -32.75 -15.15
N ALA A 227 3.08 -32.85 -14.70
CA ALA A 227 3.46 -32.67 -13.29
C ALA A 227 3.43 -31.20 -12.84
N ASP A 228 3.49 -30.25 -13.77
CA ASP A 228 3.47 -28.81 -13.50
C ASP A 228 2.05 -28.27 -13.72
N GLU A 229 1.19 -28.46 -12.72
CA GLU A 229 -0.24 -28.14 -12.83
C GLU A 229 -0.51 -26.63 -12.89
N VAL A 230 0.34 -25.83 -12.26
CA VAL A 230 0.20 -24.37 -12.09
C VAL A 230 1.57 -23.70 -12.23
N TYR A 231 1.70 -22.74 -13.14
CA TYR A 231 2.92 -21.95 -13.28
C TYR A 231 2.78 -20.60 -12.58
N ILE A 232 3.92 -20.05 -12.15
CA ILE A 232 4.01 -18.73 -11.52
C ILE A 232 4.72 -17.79 -12.50
N HIS A 233 4.13 -16.63 -12.73
CA HIS A 233 4.71 -15.58 -13.59
C HIS A 233 4.86 -14.28 -12.79
N TYR A 234 6.04 -13.66 -12.92
CA TYR A 234 6.36 -12.39 -12.28
C TYR A 234 6.44 -11.29 -13.33
N GLY A 235 5.78 -10.16 -13.10
CA GLY A 235 5.63 -9.15 -14.15
C GLY A 235 4.75 -7.97 -13.76
N THR A 236 4.48 -7.10 -14.72
CA THR A 236 3.63 -5.92 -14.55
C THR A 236 2.16 -6.31 -14.61
N ILE A 237 1.37 -5.80 -13.66
CA ILE A 237 -0.10 -5.91 -13.69
C ILE A 237 -0.69 -4.57 -14.17
N LEU A 238 -1.50 -4.63 -15.21
CA LEU A 238 -2.18 -3.47 -15.79
C LEU A 238 -3.56 -3.32 -15.14
N SER A 239 -3.76 -2.21 -14.44
CA SER A 239 -4.95 -1.94 -13.64
C SER A 239 -5.79 -0.83 -14.27
N GLY A 240 -6.96 -1.21 -14.79
CA GLY A 240 -7.82 -0.32 -15.56
C GLY A 240 -9.09 0.15 -14.82
N ASP A 241 -9.71 1.17 -15.39
CA ASP A 241 -11.02 1.69 -15.00
C ASP A 241 -12.22 0.89 -15.60
N ARG A 242 -11.93 0.01 -16.57
CA ARG A 242 -12.87 -0.90 -17.25
C ARG A 242 -12.27 -2.29 -17.46
N VAL A 243 -13.14 -3.29 -17.50
CA VAL A 243 -12.76 -4.69 -17.81
C VAL A 243 -12.23 -4.74 -19.24
N MET A 244 -11.02 -5.28 -19.42
CA MET A 244 -10.48 -5.58 -20.74
C MET A 244 -11.25 -6.74 -21.38
N LYS A 245 -11.79 -6.53 -22.59
CA LYS A 245 -12.64 -7.51 -23.31
C LYS A 245 -12.31 -7.62 -24.79
N SER A 246 -11.18 -7.03 -25.21
CA SER A 246 -10.80 -6.96 -26.62
C SER A 246 -9.35 -7.39 -26.72
N GLU A 247 -9.14 -8.53 -27.34
CA GLU A 247 -7.84 -9.09 -27.70
C GLU A 247 -6.97 -8.08 -28.47
N ILE A 248 -7.54 -7.36 -29.44
CA ILE A 248 -6.82 -6.29 -30.18
C ILE A 248 -6.35 -5.18 -29.23
N THR A 249 -7.21 -4.75 -28.31
CA THR A 249 -6.89 -3.68 -27.36
C THR A 249 -5.88 -4.15 -26.32
N ARG A 250 -6.05 -5.38 -25.82
CA ARG A 250 -5.12 -6.08 -24.92
C ARG A 250 -3.73 -6.13 -25.54
N ASP A 251 -3.60 -6.64 -26.76
CA ASP A 251 -2.31 -6.83 -27.44
C ASP A 251 -1.65 -5.48 -27.76
N LYS A 252 -2.44 -4.47 -28.18
CA LYS A 252 -1.95 -3.11 -28.41
C LYS A 252 -1.40 -2.46 -27.13
N ILE A 253 -2.08 -2.64 -26.00
CA ILE A 253 -1.67 -2.03 -24.73
C ILE A 253 -0.51 -2.80 -24.11
N SER A 254 -0.62 -4.12 -24.02
CA SER A 254 0.46 -4.96 -23.48
C SER A 254 1.73 -4.87 -24.31
N GLY A 255 1.65 -4.67 -25.64
CA GLY A 255 2.82 -4.38 -26.47
C GLY A 255 3.60 -3.10 -26.08
N GLN A 256 2.99 -2.17 -25.34
CA GLN A 256 3.69 -1.00 -24.77
C GLN A 256 4.40 -1.32 -23.45
N PHE A 257 4.07 -2.44 -22.82
CA PHE A 257 4.60 -2.93 -21.55
C PHE A 257 5.07 -4.37 -21.73
N HIS A 258 6.29 -4.54 -22.26
CA HIS A 258 6.84 -5.85 -22.65
C HIS A 258 6.81 -6.94 -21.57
N ASN A 259 6.69 -6.58 -20.29
CA ASN A 259 6.59 -7.49 -19.14
C ASN A 259 5.19 -7.54 -18.51
N ALA A 260 4.15 -7.04 -19.20
CA ALA A 260 2.78 -7.11 -18.72
C ALA A 260 2.23 -8.53 -18.80
N ILE A 261 1.65 -9.00 -17.70
CA ILE A 261 1.18 -10.39 -17.57
C ILE A 261 -0.29 -10.51 -17.24
N CYS A 262 -0.93 -9.41 -16.85
CA CYS A 262 -2.31 -9.42 -16.38
C CYS A 262 -3.00 -8.09 -16.63
N PHE A 263 -4.28 -8.13 -16.97
CA PHE A 263 -5.21 -7.02 -16.78
C PHE A 263 -6.17 -7.32 -15.63
N GLU A 264 -6.41 -6.32 -14.78
CA GLU A 264 -7.38 -6.33 -13.69
C GLU A 264 -7.88 -4.89 -13.42
N MET A 265 -8.72 -4.67 -12.41
CA MET A 265 -9.38 -3.35 -12.20
C MET A 265 -9.24 -2.77 -10.80
N GLU A 266 -8.59 -3.47 -9.88
CA GLU A 266 -8.69 -3.18 -8.46
C GLU A 266 -7.38 -2.70 -7.83
N ALA A 267 -6.22 -3.17 -8.33
CA ALA A 267 -4.93 -2.88 -7.73
C ALA A 267 -4.60 -1.38 -7.66
N ALA A 268 -4.94 -0.61 -8.69
CA ALA A 268 -4.65 0.82 -8.71
C ALA A 268 -5.45 1.63 -7.69
N GLY A 269 -6.59 1.13 -7.20
CA GLY A 269 -7.37 1.80 -6.14
C GLY A 269 -6.74 1.61 -4.77
N LEU A 270 -6.02 0.51 -4.62
CA LEU A 270 -5.44 0.05 -3.37
C LEU A 270 -4.04 0.61 -3.13
N MET A 271 -3.17 0.54 -4.14
CA MET A 271 -1.73 0.72 -3.96
C MET A 271 -1.28 2.14 -3.58
N ASP A 272 -2.12 3.15 -3.77
CA ASP A 272 -1.82 4.51 -3.32
C ASP A 272 -1.97 4.70 -1.81
N GLU A 273 -2.91 3.99 -1.20
CA GLU A 273 -3.25 4.12 0.23
C GLU A 273 -2.65 3.00 1.07
N PHE A 274 -2.57 1.79 0.52
CA PHE A 274 -2.06 0.61 1.22
C PHE A 274 -1.18 -0.23 0.28
N PRO A 275 0.15 -0.07 0.39
CA PRO A 275 1.11 -0.86 -0.38
C PRO A 275 0.87 -2.36 -0.22
N CYS A 276 0.58 -3.04 -1.32
CA CYS A 276 0.28 -4.47 -1.32
C CYS A 276 1.06 -5.22 -2.41
N LEU A 277 1.28 -6.51 -2.20
CA LEU A 277 1.63 -7.41 -3.30
C LEU A 277 0.35 -7.89 -3.98
N VAL A 278 0.28 -7.80 -5.31
CA VAL A 278 -0.90 -8.23 -6.08
C VAL A 278 -0.65 -9.65 -6.60
N VAL A 279 -1.56 -10.56 -6.26
CA VAL A 279 -1.54 -11.97 -6.64
C VAL A 279 -2.84 -12.29 -7.35
N ARG A 280 -2.77 -12.65 -8.63
CA ARG A 280 -3.95 -13.05 -9.40
C ARG A 280 -3.82 -14.47 -9.90
N GLY A 281 -4.90 -15.23 -9.80
CA GLY A 281 -5.07 -16.47 -10.53
C GLY A 281 -5.75 -16.18 -11.86
N ILE A 282 -5.23 -16.77 -12.93
CA ILE A 282 -5.70 -16.46 -14.28
C ILE A 282 -6.96 -17.25 -14.59
N CYS A 283 -8.04 -16.53 -14.87
CA CYS A 283 -9.34 -17.12 -15.18
C CYS A 283 -9.88 -16.77 -16.57
N ASP A 284 -9.30 -15.79 -17.26
CA ASP A 284 -9.56 -15.50 -18.67
C ASP A 284 -8.31 -14.90 -19.34
N TYR A 285 -8.40 -14.53 -20.62
CA TYR A 285 -7.29 -13.95 -21.38
C TYR A 285 -7.48 -12.46 -21.70
N SER A 286 -8.28 -11.74 -20.89
CA SER A 286 -8.59 -10.32 -21.14
C SER A 286 -9.15 -10.06 -22.55
N ASP A 287 -9.88 -11.02 -23.09
CA ASP A 287 -10.42 -10.99 -24.44
C ASP A 287 -11.95 -11.16 -24.41
N SER A 288 -12.52 -11.29 -25.59
CA SER A 288 -13.93 -11.54 -25.78
C SER A 288 -14.39 -12.95 -25.36
N HIS A 289 -13.46 -13.89 -25.15
CA HIS A 289 -13.74 -15.29 -24.80
C HIS A 289 -13.79 -15.50 -23.28
N LYS A 290 -14.99 -15.72 -22.73
CA LYS A 290 -15.18 -15.83 -21.29
C LYS A 290 -15.05 -17.26 -20.78
N ASN A 291 -13.97 -17.50 -20.04
CA ASN A 291 -13.63 -18.77 -19.40
C ASN A 291 -14.19 -18.86 -17.97
N LYS A 292 -15.52 -18.79 -17.82
CA LYS A 292 -16.17 -18.72 -16.49
C LYS A 292 -15.86 -19.91 -15.58
N ASP A 293 -15.69 -21.10 -16.16
CA ASP A 293 -15.40 -22.34 -15.41
C ASP A 293 -14.05 -22.32 -14.68
N TRP A 294 -13.17 -21.39 -15.05
CA TRP A 294 -11.83 -21.22 -14.47
C TRP A 294 -11.79 -20.22 -13.31
N GLN A 295 -12.87 -19.50 -13.02
CA GLN A 295 -12.87 -18.44 -11.98
C GLN A 295 -12.57 -18.99 -10.60
N GLU A 296 -13.25 -20.05 -10.17
CA GLU A 296 -13.02 -20.64 -8.87
C GLU A 296 -11.64 -21.32 -8.79
N TYR A 297 -11.22 -22.05 -9.81
CA TYR A 297 -9.89 -22.66 -9.82
C TYR A 297 -8.77 -21.60 -9.77
N GLY A 298 -8.87 -20.54 -10.56
CA GLY A 298 -7.93 -19.41 -10.50
C GLY A 298 -7.90 -18.75 -9.12
N ALA A 299 -9.05 -18.55 -8.48
CA ALA A 299 -9.08 -18.03 -7.11
C ALA A 299 -8.38 -18.97 -6.11
N ALA A 300 -8.53 -20.28 -6.28
CA ALA A 300 -7.86 -21.28 -5.46
C ALA A 300 -6.34 -21.28 -5.65
N THR A 301 -5.84 -21.13 -6.88
CA THR A 301 -4.39 -21.07 -7.14
C THR A 301 -3.78 -19.77 -6.59
N ALA A 302 -4.45 -18.63 -6.75
CA ALA A 302 -4.05 -17.36 -6.14
C ALA A 302 -3.96 -17.45 -4.61
N ALA A 303 -4.99 -18.03 -3.97
CA ALA A 303 -5.04 -18.24 -2.53
C ALA A 303 -3.95 -19.22 -2.05
N SER A 304 -3.68 -20.28 -2.81
CA SER A 304 -2.63 -21.27 -2.52
C SER A 304 -1.24 -20.65 -2.55
N TYR A 305 -0.94 -19.83 -3.56
CA TYR A 305 0.32 -19.08 -3.62
C TYR A 305 0.44 -18.07 -2.47
N THR A 306 -0.65 -17.37 -2.15
CA THR A 306 -0.70 -16.45 -1.00
C THR A 306 -0.38 -17.16 0.31
N ARG A 307 -0.94 -18.36 0.52
CA ARG A 307 -0.60 -19.18 1.68
C ARG A 307 0.88 -19.52 1.71
N GLU A 308 1.44 -19.93 0.58
CA GLU A 308 2.87 -20.26 0.48
C GLU A 308 3.76 -19.05 0.80
N LEU A 309 3.42 -17.85 0.33
CA LEU A 309 4.12 -16.62 0.72
C LEU A 309 4.15 -16.46 2.25
N LEU A 310 2.99 -16.59 2.90
CA LEU A 310 2.90 -16.41 4.35
C LEU A 310 3.67 -17.48 5.14
N LEU A 311 3.73 -18.72 4.64
CA LEU A 311 4.50 -19.79 5.26
C LEU A 311 6.02 -19.59 5.15
N ASN A 312 6.49 -18.91 4.09
CA ASN A 312 7.91 -18.59 3.90
C ASN A 312 8.29 -17.21 4.45
N MET A 313 7.31 -16.44 4.93
CA MET A 313 7.56 -15.14 5.54
C MET A 313 8.02 -15.31 7.00
N SER A 314 9.14 -14.68 7.35
CA SER A 314 9.63 -14.62 8.73
C SER A 314 8.56 -14.04 9.64
N GLU A 315 8.43 -14.62 10.83
CA GLU A 315 7.42 -14.25 11.82
C GLU A 315 7.51 -12.77 12.17
N ARG A 316 6.42 -12.02 11.95
CA ARG A 316 6.29 -10.68 12.51
C ARG A 316 5.65 -10.82 13.88
N ILE A 317 6.46 -10.67 14.92
CA ILE A 317 5.98 -10.73 16.30
C ILE A 317 5.10 -9.51 16.54
N VAL A 318 3.82 -9.75 16.86
CA VAL A 318 3.01 -8.73 17.52
C VAL A 318 3.47 -8.68 18.98
N PRO A 319 3.88 -7.51 19.51
CA PRO A 319 4.17 -7.39 20.92
C PRO A 319 2.98 -7.87 21.75
N GLY A 320 3.14 -9.01 22.44
CA GLY A 320 2.11 -9.57 23.34
C GLY A 320 1.78 -11.06 23.16
N LEU A 321 2.24 -11.75 22.11
CA LEU A 321 2.12 -13.21 22.00
C LEU A 321 3.47 -13.88 21.72
N GLU A 322 4.00 -14.49 22.78
CA GLU A 322 5.10 -15.47 22.89
C GLU A 322 6.56 -14.95 23.00
N ARG A 323 7.19 -15.29 24.14
CA ARG A 323 8.52 -14.90 24.71
C ARG A 323 9.64 -15.87 24.23
N PRO A 324 10.95 -15.71 24.55
CA PRO A 324 11.79 -14.53 24.90
C PRO A 324 13.19 -14.54 24.19
N VAL A 325 13.57 -13.50 23.44
CA VAL A 325 14.97 -13.05 23.22
C VAL A 325 14.87 -11.60 22.72
N ASP A 326 15.49 -10.54 23.20
CA ASP A 326 16.21 -10.20 24.44
C ASP A 326 15.23 -9.56 25.45
N ARG A 327 15.65 -9.35 26.70
CA ARG A 327 14.84 -8.62 27.68
C ARG A 327 14.55 -7.19 27.20
N ASP A 328 13.34 -7.06 26.66
CA ASP A 328 12.49 -5.86 26.66
C ASP A 328 12.88 -4.76 25.65
N MET A 329 13.01 -5.11 24.36
CA MET A 329 13.10 -4.14 23.25
C MET A 329 11.89 -3.17 23.18
N GLU A 330 10.75 -3.61 23.69
CA GLU A 330 9.53 -2.81 23.87
C GLU A 330 9.45 -2.15 25.26
N ALA A 331 10.47 -2.33 26.12
CA ALA A 331 10.56 -1.62 27.38
C ALA A 331 10.49 -0.13 27.11
N LYS A 332 9.50 0.49 27.73
CA LYS A 332 9.40 1.94 27.76
C LYS A 332 10.17 2.45 28.97
N ASP A 333 11.01 3.45 28.74
CA ASP A 333 11.56 4.24 29.82
C ASP A 333 10.48 5.14 30.44
N ASN A 334 10.90 5.99 31.38
CA ASN A 334 10.01 6.92 32.09
C ASN A 334 9.29 7.90 31.16
N ASP A 335 9.75 8.10 29.92
CA ASP A 335 9.13 8.99 28.94
C ASP A 335 8.30 8.24 27.89
N GLY A 336 8.21 6.91 28.02
CA GLY A 336 7.49 6.07 27.08
C GLY A 336 8.34 5.59 25.90
N LEU A 337 9.64 5.89 25.85
CA LEU A 337 10.48 5.56 24.70
C LEU A 337 10.91 4.10 24.77
N THR A 338 10.74 3.40 23.64
CA THR A 338 11.32 2.07 23.40
C THR A 338 12.77 2.17 22.92
N ALA A 339 13.48 1.04 22.81
CA ALA A 339 14.82 1.01 22.25
C ALA A 339 14.86 1.61 20.83
N LEU A 340 13.83 1.31 20.01
CA LEU A 340 13.71 1.85 18.66
C LEU A 340 13.54 3.38 18.64
N HIS A 341 12.82 3.96 19.60
CA HIS A 341 12.71 5.41 19.70
C HIS A 341 14.06 6.06 20.02
N ARG A 342 14.83 5.47 20.95
CA ARG A 342 16.16 5.97 21.31
C ARG A 342 17.14 5.83 20.15
N ALA A 343 17.24 4.66 19.53
CA ALA A 343 18.09 4.44 18.37
C ALA A 343 17.74 5.40 17.22
N ALA A 344 16.45 5.63 16.97
CA ALA A 344 16.01 6.57 15.95
C ALA A 344 16.32 8.04 16.28
N ARG A 345 16.21 8.41 17.56
CA ARG A 345 16.58 9.75 18.06
C ARG A 345 18.09 9.97 18.00
N ASP A 346 18.88 8.94 18.30
CA ASP A 346 20.32 9.03 18.41
C ASP A 346 21.03 8.83 17.04
N GLY A 347 20.27 8.50 15.99
CA GLY A 347 20.77 8.34 14.62
C GLY A 347 21.51 7.02 14.38
N ASP A 348 21.34 6.04 15.26
CA ASP A 348 22.03 4.75 15.15
C ASP A 348 21.32 3.85 14.13
N GLN A 349 21.69 4.01 12.86
CA GLN A 349 21.09 3.26 11.76
C GLN A 349 21.27 1.75 11.90
N GLU A 350 22.44 1.29 12.38
CA GLU A 350 22.72 -0.14 12.57
C GLU A 350 21.84 -0.72 13.68
N GLU A 351 21.67 -0.01 14.79
CA GLU A 351 20.80 -0.45 15.87
C GLU A 351 19.32 -0.38 15.48
N VAL A 352 18.89 0.65 14.76
CA VAL A 352 17.53 0.71 14.17
C VAL A 352 17.31 -0.49 13.25
N GLN A 353 18.27 -0.81 12.39
CA GLN A 353 18.24 -1.96 11.49
C GLN A 353 18.10 -3.27 12.28
N ARG A 354 18.97 -3.49 13.28
CA ARG A 354 18.98 -4.68 14.12
C ARG A 354 17.68 -4.83 14.92
N LEU A 355 17.18 -3.75 15.50
CA LEU A 355 15.92 -3.74 16.26
C LEU A 355 14.73 -4.10 15.37
N LEU A 356 14.63 -3.52 14.18
CA LEU A 356 13.56 -3.82 13.23
C LEU A 356 13.64 -5.25 12.69
N ASP A 357 14.84 -5.76 12.43
CA ASP A 357 15.05 -7.15 12.01
C ASP A 357 14.66 -8.15 13.11
N ASN A 358 14.85 -7.77 14.37
CA ASN A 358 14.41 -8.52 15.54
C ASN A 358 12.93 -8.27 15.92
N GLY A 359 12.17 -7.54 15.09
CA GLY A 359 10.73 -7.38 15.25
C GLY A 359 10.29 -6.19 16.11
N ALA A 360 11.12 -5.15 16.27
CA ALA A 360 10.73 -3.95 17.01
C ALA A 360 9.48 -3.33 16.40
N ASN A 361 8.55 -2.93 17.26
CA ASN A 361 7.32 -2.33 16.81
C ASN A 361 7.59 -0.93 16.25
N ILE A 362 7.66 -0.84 14.91
CA ILE A 362 7.85 0.42 14.19
C ILE A 362 6.69 1.41 14.43
N ALA A 363 5.52 0.90 14.83
CA ALA A 363 4.35 1.69 15.20
C ALA A 363 4.26 1.99 16.70
N ALA A 364 5.27 1.65 17.50
CA ALA A 364 5.30 1.99 18.92
C ALA A 364 5.13 3.51 19.12
N ARG A 365 4.55 3.87 20.26
CA ARG A 365 4.22 5.24 20.64
C ARG A 365 4.74 5.54 22.04
N ASP A 366 5.43 6.66 22.18
CA ASP A 366 5.79 7.19 23.50
C ASP A 366 4.63 7.94 24.16
N LYS A 367 4.86 8.58 25.31
CA LYS A 367 3.82 9.29 26.07
C LYS A 367 3.16 10.44 25.32
N GLU A 368 3.83 10.98 24.29
CA GLU A 368 3.31 12.06 23.45
C GLU A 368 2.81 11.55 22.10
N ASN A 369 2.56 10.25 22.00
CA ASN A 369 2.15 9.58 20.78
C ASN A 369 3.15 9.76 19.63
N ARG A 370 4.45 9.94 19.94
CA ARG A 370 5.52 10.01 18.94
C ARG A 370 5.96 8.60 18.57
N ALA A 371 6.21 8.39 17.27
CA ALA A 371 6.81 7.18 16.73
C ALA A 371 8.34 7.36 16.57
N ALA A 372 9.07 6.29 16.29
CA ALA A 372 10.50 6.36 15.94
C ALA A 372 10.78 7.33 14.77
N LEU A 373 9.92 7.32 13.73
CA LEU A 373 10.03 8.24 12.59
C LEU A 373 9.99 9.72 12.99
N PHE A 374 9.22 10.06 14.03
CA PHE A 374 9.16 11.43 14.53
C PHE A 374 10.52 11.87 15.09
N TRP A 375 11.17 11.01 15.87
CA TRP A 375 12.47 11.32 16.48
C TRP A 375 13.57 11.44 15.44
N ALA A 376 13.68 10.47 14.54
CA ALA A 376 14.66 10.54 13.44
C ALA A 376 14.47 11.81 12.59
N ALA A 377 13.21 12.18 12.31
CA ALA A 377 12.92 13.38 11.54
C ALA A 377 13.24 14.68 12.29
N ARG A 378 12.99 14.73 13.60
CA ARG A 378 13.29 15.88 14.46
C ARG A 378 14.80 16.09 14.62
N GLU A 379 15.56 15.03 14.82
CA GLU A 379 17.01 15.10 15.04
C GLU A 379 17.82 15.15 13.74
N GLY A 380 17.17 14.92 12.58
CA GLY A 380 17.76 15.16 11.26
C GLY A 380 18.48 13.96 10.64
N HIS A 381 18.18 12.75 11.10
CA HIS A 381 18.80 11.51 10.61
C HIS A 381 18.08 10.99 9.37
N ASP A 382 18.45 11.49 8.19
CA ASP A 382 17.81 11.17 6.91
C ASP A 382 17.97 9.70 6.50
N ASP A 383 19.10 9.08 6.82
CA ASP A 383 19.38 7.65 6.64
C ASP A 383 18.45 6.75 7.47
N VAL A 384 18.22 7.12 8.74
CA VAL A 384 17.29 6.45 9.64
C VAL A 384 15.84 6.70 9.20
N VAL A 385 15.50 7.92 8.77
CA VAL A 385 14.18 8.24 8.20
C VAL A 385 13.91 7.36 6.98
N LEU A 386 14.85 7.25 6.05
CA LEU A 386 14.74 6.40 4.86
C LEU A 386 14.51 4.94 5.27
N LEU A 387 15.35 4.41 6.17
CA LEU A 387 15.24 3.05 6.67
C LEU A 387 13.88 2.77 7.32
N LEU A 388 13.40 3.66 8.19
CA LEU A 388 12.10 3.51 8.85
C LEU A 388 10.96 3.53 7.83
N LEU A 389 11.00 4.42 6.83
CA LEU A 389 9.99 4.47 5.77
C LEU A 389 10.03 3.19 4.91
N ASP A 390 11.21 2.70 4.55
CA ASP A 390 11.39 1.45 3.79
C ASP A 390 10.88 0.22 4.57
N ARG A 391 10.89 0.30 5.91
CA ARG A 391 10.35 -0.71 6.83
C ARG A 391 8.87 -0.53 7.15
N GLY A 392 8.20 0.44 6.52
CA GLY A 392 6.76 0.63 6.61
C GLY A 392 6.30 1.56 7.73
N ALA A 393 7.17 2.46 8.22
CA ALA A 393 6.75 3.50 9.15
C ALA A 393 5.68 4.40 8.51
N ASN A 394 4.60 4.67 9.26
CA ASN A 394 3.53 5.55 8.79
C ASN A 394 4.03 7.01 8.71
N ILE A 395 4.27 7.48 7.47
CA ILE A 395 4.73 8.84 7.17
C ILE A 395 3.73 9.94 7.59
N HIS A 396 2.48 9.57 7.82
CA HIS A 396 1.41 10.47 8.27
C HIS A 396 1.07 10.30 9.75
N ALA A 397 1.86 9.54 10.52
CA ALA A 397 1.67 9.40 11.96
C ALA A 397 1.62 10.77 12.65
N ARG A 398 0.70 10.91 13.61
CA ARG A 398 0.43 12.17 14.31
C ARG A 398 0.65 12.02 15.81
N VAL A 399 1.37 12.99 16.37
CA VAL A 399 1.60 13.11 17.82
C VAL A 399 0.38 13.66 18.55
N SER A 400 0.45 13.78 19.88
CA SER A 400 -0.63 14.31 20.73
C SER A 400 -1.24 15.63 20.22
N TRP A 401 -0.42 16.55 19.73
CA TRP A 401 -0.86 17.84 19.17
C TRP A 401 -1.09 17.83 17.64
N GLY A 402 -1.06 16.65 17.01
CA GLY A 402 -1.38 16.48 15.60
C GLY A 402 -0.25 16.81 14.61
N SER A 403 0.95 17.17 15.07
CA SER A 403 2.11 17.31 14.18
C SER A 403 2.51 15.95 13.57
N THR A 404 3.03 16.00 12.35
CA THR A 404 3.66 14.85 11.67
C THR A 404 5.18 14.99 11.68
N ALA A 405 5.91 13.96 11.24
CA ALA A 405 7.36 14.04 11.05
C ALA A 405 7.79 15.24 10.17
N LEU A 406 6.99 15.57 9.15
CA LEU A 406 7.24 16.73 8.27
C LEU A 406 7.15 18.07 9.02
N HIS A 407 6.24 18.20 10.00
CA HIS A 407 6.12 19.43 10.79
C HIS A 407 7.38 19.66 11.62
N GLU A 408 7.89 18.63 12.28
CA GLU A 408 9.06 18.75 13.14
C GLU A 408 10.36 18.89 12.35
N ALA A 409 10.55 18.11 11.27
CA ALA A 409 11.69 18.28 10.39
C ALA A 409 11.77 19.71 9.82
N ALA A 410 10.61 20.28 9.45
CA ALA A 410 10.52 21.66 8.99
C ALA A 410 10.79 22.68 10.12
N ALA A 411 10.37 22.39 11.34
CA ALA A 411 10.63 23.24 12.51
C ALA A 411 12.11 23.28 12.87
N GLU A 412 12.79 22.12 12.88
CA GLU A 412 14.21 22.04 13.22
C GLU A 412 15.13 22.40 12.04
N GLY A 413 14.59 22.52 10.83
CA GLY A 413 15.35 22.95 9.64
C GLY A 413 16.13 21.82 8.98
N ASN A 414 15.73 20.57 9.20
CA ASN A 414 16.38 19.39 8.63
C ASN A 414 16.00 19.24 7.15
N GLU A 415 16.65 20.03 6.29
CA GLU A 415 16.29 20.18 4.87
C GLU A 415 16.24 18.85 4.11
N GLU A 416 17.21 17.96 4.35
CA GLU A 416 17.25 16.67 3.65
C GLU A 416 16.14 15.74 4.11
N VAL A 417 15.85 15.70 5.41
CA VAL A 417 14.67 14.98 5.93
C VAL A 417 13.37 15.53 5.33
N VAL A 418 13.22 16.86 5.25
CA VAL A 418 12.05 17.50 4.61
C VAL A 418 11.93 17.04 3.15
N ARG A 419 13.05 17.04 2.41
CA ARG A 419 13.11 16.57 1.01
C ARG A 419 12.71 15.10 0.90
N VAL A 420 13.28 14.23 1.72
CA VAL A 420 12.97 12.79 1.76
C VAL A 420 11.50 12.57 2.06
N LEU A 421 10.96 13.18 3.11
CA LEU A 421 9.55 13.02 3.50
C LEU A 421 8.61 13.47 2.38
N LEU A 422 8.85 14.62 1.75
CA LEU A 422 8.02 15.10 0.64
C LEU A 422 8.14 14.19 -0.59
N ASN A 423 9.33 13.68 -0.91
CA ASN A 423 9.54 12.71 -2.00
C ASN A 423 8.85 11.36 -1.74
N ARG A 424 8.77 10.95 -0.47
CA ARG A 424 8.09 9.72 -0.03
C ARG A 424 6.59 9.92 0.22
N GLY A 425 6.02 11.06 -0.18
CA GLY A 425 4.57 11.30 -0.20
C GLY A 425 4.00 11.98 1.04
N ALA A 426 4.81 12.57 1.91
CA ALA A 426 4.30 13.36 3.03
C ALA A 426 3.41 14.51 2.53
N ARG A 427 2.22 14.65 3.12
CA ARG A 427 1.24 15.67 2.71
C ARG A 427 1.73 17.06 3.15
N VAL A 428 2.15 17.88 2.19
CA VAL A 428 2.54 19.29 2.42
C VAL A 428 1.40 20.12 3.04
N THR A 429 0.15 19.74 2.75
CA THR A 429 -1.07 20.39 3.25
C THR A 429 -1.56 19.85 4.60
N ALA A 430 -0.83 18.91 5.22
CA ALA A 430 -1.22 18.38 6.52
C ALA A 430 -1.27 19.49 7.57
N ARG A 431 -2.39 19.56 8.30
CA ARG A 431 -2.59 20.53 9.39
C ARG A 431 -2.49 19.83 10.73
N ASN A 432 -1.84 20.41 11.74
CA ASN A 432 -1.87 19.91 13.12
C ASN A 432 -3.16 20.32 13.86
N LYS A 433 -3.31 20.02 15.16
CA LYS A 433 -4.53 20.37 15.92
C LYS A 433 -4.78 21.87 16.05
N PHE A 434 -3.76 22.68 15.81
CA PHE A 434 -3.84 24.14 15.79
C PHE A 434 -4.11 24.69 14.38
N GLY A 435 -4.35 23.83 13.38
CA GLY A 435 -4.56 24.23 12.00
C GLY A 435 -3.26 24.58 11.25
N ASN A 436 -2.11 24.56 11.91
CA ASN A 436 -0.82 24.93 11.32
C ASN A 436 -0.32 23.85 10.36
N MET A 437 0.24 24.27 9.21
CA MET A 437 1.01 23.42 8.30
C MET A 437 2.50 23.38 8.69
N ALA A 438 3.29 22.52 8.06
CA ALA A 438 4.74 22.49 8.21
C ALA A 438 5.39 23.87 7.92
N LEU A 439 4.86 24.62 6.95
CA LEU A 439 5.35 25.97 6.60
C LEU A 439 5.22 26.96 7.77
N HIS A 440 4.17 26.85 8.59
CA HIS A 440 4.05 27.68 9.80
C HIS A 440 5.16 27.35 10.80
N SER A 441 5.48 26.06 10.94
CA SER A 441 6.49 25.59 11.88
C SER A 441 7.90 26.03 11.48
N ALA A 442 8.21 25.99 10.17
CA ALA A 442 9.44 26.52 9.60
C ALA A 442 9.53 28.05 9.72
N ALA A 443 8.45 28.77 9.41
CA ALA A 443 8.39 30.23 9.51
C ALA A 443 8.57 30.73 10.95
N ARG A 444 7.96 30.05 11.94
CA ARG A 444 8.13 30.31 13.37
C ARG A 444 9.58 30.30 13.81
N ARG A 445 10.37 29.38 13.27
CA ARG A 445 11.77 29.14 13.66
C ARG A 445 12.78 29.71 12.69
N GLY A 446 12.34 30.37 11.62
CA GLY A 446 13.24 31.00 10.64
C GLY A 446 13.96 30.02 9.70
N GLN A 447 13.41 28.81 9.49
CA GLN A 447 14.09 27.74 8.77
C GLN A 447 13.97 27.87 7.24
N MET A 448 14.87 28.66 6.66
CA MET A 448 14.78 29.12 5.27
C MET A 448 14.76 27.99 4.22
N GLY A 449 15.62 26.98 4.33
CA GLY A 449 15.64 25.90 3.36
C GLY A 449 14.42 24.99 3.43
N ALA A 450 13.91 24.72 4.63
CA ALA A 450 12.63 24.02 4.81
C ALA A 450 11.47 24.83 4.21
N MET A 451 11.42 26.15 4.46
CA MET A 451 10.40 27.03 3.87
C MET A 451 10.43 27.00 2.34
N ARG A 452 11.62 27.05 1.74
CA ARG A 452 11.80 26.95 0.29
C ARG A 452 11.25 25.64 -0.25
N LEU A 453 11.68 24.50 0.29
CA LEU A 453 11.22 23.18 -0.14
C LEU A 453 9.70 23.03 -0.02
N LEU A 454 9.11 23.53 1.07
CA LEU A 454 7.66 23.44 1.29
C LEU A 454 6.87 24.27 0.27
N LEU A 455 7.31 25.49 -0.05
CA LEU A 455 6.68 26.31 -1.09
C LEU A 455 6.84 25.70 -2.49
N GLU A 456 8.03 25.18 -2.82
CA GLU A 456 8.29 24.46 -4.08
C GLU A 456 7.38 23.24 -4.25
N ARG A 457 6.99 22.59 -3.15
CA ARG A 457 6.04 21.46 -3.15
C ARG A 457 4.58 21.88 -2.99
N GLY A 458 4.26 23.17 -3.14
CA GLY A 458 2.88 23.67 -3.18
C GLY A 458 2.24 23.86 -1.80
N SER A 459 3.03 24.12 -0.75
CA SER A 459 2.47 24.59 0.53
C SER A 459 1.74 25.91 0.32
N ASP A 460 0.54 26.03 0.91
CA ASP A 460 -0.25 27.25 0.86
C ASP A 460 0.39 28.34 1.75
N ILE A 461 0.86 29.42 1.12
CA ILE A 461 1.54 30.54 1.78
C ILE A 461 0.57 31.41 2.61
N GLU A 462 -0.73 31.36 2.30
CA GLU A 462 -1.79 32.12 2.98
C GLU A 462 -2.62 31.24 3.93
N ALA A 463 -2.23 29.99 4.12
CA ALA A 463 -2.96 29.07 4.98
C ALA A 463 -3.12 29.67 6.37
N ALA A 464 -4.37 29.82 6.81
CA ALA A 464 -4.68 30.26 8.16
C ALA A 464 -4.54 29.08 9.14
N GLY A 465 -3.63 29.22 10.10
CA GLY A 465 -3.43 28.32 11.23
C GLY A 465 -4.15 28.80 12.49
N ASP A 466 -3.47 28.66 13.62
CA ASP A 466 -4.06 28.96 14.93
C ASP A 466 -4.42 30.44 15.03
N HIS A 467 -5.60 30.75 15.58
CA HIS A 467 -6.10 32.13 15.67
C HIS A 467 -6.09 32.91 14.34
N GLY A 468 -6.09 32.22 13.18
CA GLY A 468 -6.01 32.85 11.87
C GLY A 468 -4.62 33.33 11.47
N PHE A 469 -3.56 32.88 12.16
CA PHE A 469 -2.18 33.24 11.81
C PHE A 469 -1.77 32.56 10.51
N THR A 470 -1.33 33.36 9.54
CA THR A 470 -0.60 32.85 8.35
C THR A 470 0.87 32.57 8.71
N PRO A 471 1.65 31.88 7.87
CA PRO A 471 3.09 31.77 8.05
C PRO A 471 3.80 33.12 8.27
N LEU A 472 3.35 34.19 7.60
CA LEU A 472 3.91 35.53 7.77
C LEU A 472 3.58 36.11 9.17
N HIS A 473 2.36 35.90 9.67
CA HIS A 473 2.03 36.26 11.06
C HIS A 473 2.89 35.50 12.06
N GLN A 474 3.20 34.23 11.80
CA GLN A 474 4.05 33.43 12.68
C GLN A 474 5.50 33.94 12.67
N ALA A 475 6.09 34.21 11.50
CA ALA A 475 7.41 34.83 11.41
C ALA A 475 7.45 36.20 12.11
N ALA A 476 6.39 37.00 11.99
CA ALA A 476 6.26 38.29 12.66
C ALA A 476 6.17 38.18 14.19
N ARG A 477 5.39 37.23 14.69
CA ARG A 477 5.23 36.96 16.13
C ARG A 477 6.52 36.52 16.80
N ASP A 478 7.35 35.74 16.11
CA ASP A 478 8.55 35.11 16.67
C ASP A 478 9.85 35.82 16.25
N GLY A 479 9.76 37.01 15.65
CA GLY A 479 10.92 37.85 15.38
C GLY A 479 11.78 37.42 14.19
N GLN A 480 11.26 36.60 13.28
CA GLN A 480 12.01 36.00 12.17
C GLN A 480 12.04 36.90 10.93
N SER A 481 12.90 37.93 10.95
CA SER A 481 12.99 38.92 9.85
C SER A 481 13.27 38.31 8.48
N ALA A 482 14.22 37.38 8.40
CA ALA A 482 14.57 36.73 7.13
C ALA A 482 13.41 35.88 6.57
N ALA A 483 12.72 35.14 7.43
CA ALA A 483 11.55 34.36 7.05
C ALA A 483 10.39 35.25 6.59
N ALA A 484 10.15 36.37 7.29
CA ALA A 484 9.12 37.33 6.90
C ALA A 484 9.40 37.92 5.51
N LEU A 485 10.62 38.38 5.25
CA LEU A 485 11.04 38.89 3.93
C LEU A 485 10.91 37.83 2.84
N PHE A 486 11.32 36.59 3.11
CA PHE A 486 11.22 35.51 2.15
C PHE A 486 9.76 35.16 1.82
N LEU A 487 8.87 35.14 2.82
CA LEU A 487 7.45 34.91 2.58
C LEU A 487 6.85 36.03 1.71
N LEU A 488 7.20 37.29 1.99
CA LEU A 488 6.77 38.44 1.19
C LEU A 488 7.28 38.37 -0.26
N GLN A 489 8.54 37.99 -0.45
CA GLN A 489 9.13 37.76 -1.77
C GLN A 489 8.43 36.67 -2.56
N ASN A 490 7.82 35.70 -1.88
CA ASN A 490 7.08 34.60 -2.48
C ASN A 490 5.55 34.86 -2.49
N GLY A 491 5.13 36.10 -2.29
CA GLY A 491 3.74 36.53 -2.49
C GLY A 491 2.85 36.46 -1.26
N ALA A 492 3.40 36.34 -0.04
CA ALA A 492 2.60 36.42 1.17
C ALA A 492 1.95 37.81 1.31
N ASN A 493 0.70 37.87 1.73
CA ASN A 493 -0.05 39.12 1.86
C ASN A 493 0.31 39.86 3.17
N PRO A 494 0.99 41.02 3.11
CA PRO A 494 1.37 41.80 4.30
C PRO A 494 0.16 42.41 5.03
N LYS A 495 -1.03 42.43 4.41
CA LYS A 495 -2.27 43.00 4.96
C LYS A 495 -3.28 41.93 5.37
N SER A 496 -2.92 40.64 5.32
CA SER A 496 -3.77 39.56 5.82
C SER A 496 -4.14 39.83 7.29
N LEU A 497 -5.39 39.57 7.68
CA LEU A 497 -5.86 39.80 9.05
C LEU A 497 -6.06 38.47 9.75
N ASN A 498 -5.52 38.34 10.97
CA ASN A 498 -5.84 37.22 11.85
C ASN A 498 -7.21 37.41 12.52
N LYS A 499 -7.61 36.50 13.43
CA LYS A 499 -8.90 36.58 14.13
C LYS A 499 -9.03 37.79 15.08
N ASP A 500 -7.92 38.39 15.49
CA ASP A 500 -7.89 39.62 16.29
C ASP A 500 -7.93 40.90 15.41
N ALA A 501 -8.13 40.74 14.10
CA ALA A 501 -8.05 41.81 13.10
C ALA A 501 -6.69 42.54 13.09
N LEU A 502 -5.61 41.81 13.39
CA LEU A 502 -4.25 42.33 13.32
C LEU A 502 -3.55 41.85 12.04
N THR A 503 -2.80 42.74 11.40
CA THR A 503 -1.86 42.40 10.33
C THR A 503 -0.58 41.76 10.87
N PRO A 504 0.25 41.11 10.03
CA PRO A 504 1.57 40.65 10.45
C PRO A 504 2.45 41.76 11.05
N SER A 505 2.47 42.97 10.48
CA SER A 505 3.25 44.09 11.03
C SER A 505 2.75 44.51 12.42
N GLN A 506 1.44 44.56 12.62
CA GLN A 506 0.83 44.85 13.92
C GLN A 506 1.10 43.75 14.96
N VAL A 507 1.12 42.49 14.52
CA VAL A 507 1.56 41.36 15.36
C VAL A 507 3.03 41.53 15.75
N ALA A 508 3.93 41.85 14.83
CA ALA A 508 5.34 42.12 15.15
C ALA A 508 5.48 43.23 16.20
N VAL A 509 4.70 44.31 16.11
CA VAL A 509 4.67 45.37 17.14
C VAL A 509 4.17 44.84 18.48
N LYS A 510 3.06 44.09 18.50
CA LYS A 510 2.46 43.51 19.72
C LYS A 510 3.45 42.63 20.49
N TYR A 511 4.33 41.93 19.79
CA TYR A 511 5.35 41.06 20.39
C TYR A 511 6.75 41.70 20.48
N GLY A 512 6.90 42.99 20.13
CA GLY A 512 8.14 43.77 20.32
C GLY A 512 9.20 43.64 19.21
N HIS A 513 8.87 43.01 18.08
CA HIS A 513 9.79 42.76 16.96
C HIS A 513 9.82 43.92 15.95
N LYS A 514 10.32 45.09 16.38
CA LYS A 514 10.36 46.32 15.55
C LYS A 514 11.07 46.14 14.21
N GLN A 515 12.11 45.32 14.14
CA GLN A 515 12.85 45.08 12.90
C GLN A 515 12.01 44.30 11.88
N VAL A 516 11.24 43.30 12.32
CA VAL A 516 10.33 42.55 11.43
C VAL A 516 9.20 43.44 10.94
N MET A 517 8.64 44.28 11.82
CA MET A 517 7.63 45.26 11.42
C MET A 517 8.15 46.16 10.28
N LYS A 518 9.35 46.74 10.44
CA LYS A 518 9.95 47.61 9.40
C LYS A 518 10.11 46.86 8.08
N SER A 519 10.64 45.63 8.13
CA SER A 519 10.82 44.79 6.95
C SER A 519 9.50 44.45 6.24
N ILE A 520 8.40 44.30 6.98
CA ILE A 520 7.07 44.08 6.41
C ILE A 520 6.52 45.38 5.80
N GLU A 521 6.64 46.51 6.50
CA GLU A 521 6.17 47.82 6.02
C GLU A 521 6.89 48.29 4.76
N GLU A 522 8.19 47.99 4.62
CA GLU A 522 8.96 48.28 3.39
C GLU A 522 8.46 47.50 2.16
N TYR A 523 7.71 46.42 2.35
CA TYR A 523 7.15 45.56 1.30
C TYR A 523 5.66 45.84 1.00
N THR A 524 5.04 46.76 1.73
CA THR A 524 3.58 47.05 1.72
C THR A 524 3.26 48.35 1.00
#